data_AF-A0A4Q5P4U6-F1
#
_entry.id   AF-A0A4Q5P4U6-F1
#
_cell.length_a   1.000
_cell.length_b   1.000
_cell.length_c   1.000
_cell.angle_alpha   90.00
_cell.angle_beta   90.00
_cell.angle_gamma   90.00
#
_symmetry.space_group_name_H-M   'P 1'
#
loop_
_entity.id
_entity.type
_entity.pdbx_description
1 polymer ?
#
loop_
_entity_poly.entity_id
_entity_poly.type
_entity_poly.pdbx_seq_one_letter_code
_entity_poly.pdbx_strand_id
1 'polypeptide(L)'
;AYLYCQWAVSKAMGARLLQSGGGVPFRNSILNDETVRKGVKNQEWLDSVIASAKISKLGLPVIIPVAEFRDLVGAGITATLSGADPATELKKAHDQFRPILERSEKT
;
A
#
# COMPACT_ATOMS: atom_id res chain seq x y z
N ALA A 1 19.70 -12.68 7.95
CA ALA A 1 18.40 -12.11 7.55
C ALA A 1 17.22 -13.07 7.73
N TYR A 2 17.29 -14.32 7.24
CA TYR A 2 16.15 -15.26 7.24
C TYR A 2 15.43 -15.45 8.58
N LEU A 3 16.15 -15.83 9.65
CA LEU A 3 15.55 -16.06 10.98
C LEU A 3 14.92 -14.79 11.56
N TYR A 4 15.52 -13.64 11.30
CA TYR A 4 14.95 -12.35 11.71
C TYR A 4 13.63 -12.09 10.98
N CYS A 5 13.56 -12.32 9.67
CA CYS A 5 12.32 -12.18 8.92
C CYS A 5 11.24 -13.10 9.49
N GLN A 6 11.56 -14.37 9.79
CA GLN A 6 10.60 -15.30 10.42
C GLN A 6 10.07 -14.80 11.76
N TRP A 7 10.95 -14.25 12.61
CA TRP A 7 10.55 -13.66 13.88
C TRP A 7 9.66 -12.43 13.68
N ALA A 8 10.09 -11.48 12.84
CA ALA A 8 9.39 -10.22 12.58
C ALA A 8 8.00 -10.45 11.98
N VAL A 9 7.87 -11.47 11.12
CA VAL A 9 6.62 -11.85 10.47
C VAL A 9 5.83 -12.89 11.28
N SER A 10 6.18 -13.17 12.53
CA SER A 10 5.47 -14.15 13.36
C SER A 10 4.09 -13.66 13.82
N LYS A 11 3.23 -14.59 14.28
CA LYS A 11 1.91 -14.23 14.84
C LYS A 11 2.04 -13.33 16.08
N ALA A 12 2.99 -13.65 16.96
CA ALA A 12 3.25 -12.89 18.17
C ALA A 12 3.64 -11.43 17.85
N MET A 13 4.50 -11.21 16.85
CA MET A 13 4.90 -9.84 16.48
C MET A 13 3.77 -9.10 15.76
N GLY A 14 2.99 -9.79 14.92
CA GLY A 14 1.80 -9.21 14.30
C GLY A 14 0.75 -8.77 15.32
N ALA A 15 0.50 -9.56 16.37
CA ALA A 15 -0.40 -9.18 17.46
C ALA A 15 0.09 -7.93 18.20
N ARG A 16 1.39 -7.88 18.54
CA ARG A 16 2.00 -6.70 19.18
C ARG A 16 1.92 -5.45 18.30
N LEU A 17 2.21 -5.58 17.01
CA LEU A 17 2.09 -4.48 16.05
C LEU A 17 0.67 -3.90 16.02
N LEU A 18 -0.33 -4.79 15.94
CA LEU A 18 -1.74 -4.39 15.89
C LEU A 18 -2.20 -3.75 17.20
N GLN A 19 -1.93 -4.39 18.34
CA GLN A 19 -2.42 -3.95 19.66
C GLN A 19 -1.72 -2.68 20.17
N SER A 20 -0.48 -2.45 19.75
CA SER A 20 0.24 -1.20 20.06
C SER A 20 -0.18 -0.02 19.17
N GLY A 21 -0.95 -0.27 18.11
CA GLY A 21 -1.28 0.75 17.10
C GLY A 21 -0.14 1.07 16.13
N GLY A 22 0.92 0.25 16.09
CA GLY A 22 2.04 0.44 15.16
C GLY A 22 1.73 0.11 13.70
N GLY A 23 0.58 -0.51 13.43
CA GLY A 23 0.09 -0.77 12.07
C GLY A 23 -0.75 -2.04 11.97
N VAL A 24 -1.06 -2.41 10.72
CA VAL A 24 -1.86 -3.60 10.41
C VAL A 24 -0.91 -4.72 9.94
N PRO A 25 -0.90 -5.90 10.58
CA PRO A 25 -0.06 -7.00 10.14
C PRO A 25 -0.57 -7.59 8.82
N PHE A 26 0.34 -8.06 7.97
CA PHE A 26 0.02 -8.72 6.69
C PHE A 26 -0.72 -10.06 6.85
N ARG A 27 -0.82 -10.62 8.06
CA ARG A 27 -1.50 -11.90 8.33
C ARG A 27 -2.96 -11.69 8.72
N ASN A 28 -3.87 -12.14 7.86
CA ASN A 28 -5.31 -12.18 8.17
C ASN A 28 -5.63 -13.01 9.42
N SER A 29 -4.84 -14.03 9.74
CA SER A 29 -5.05 -14.85 10.94
C SER A 29 -4.93 -14.04 12.25
N ILE A 30 -4.30 -12.86 12.23
CA ILE A 30 -4.18 -11.98 13.40
C ILE A 30 -5.40 -11.08 13.52
N LEU A 31 -5.91 -10.59 12.39
CA LEU A 31 -7.12 -9.77 12.35
C LEU A 31 -8.38 -10.55 12.75
N ASN A 32 -8.39 -11.86 12.50
CA ASN A 32 -9.52 -12.74 12.81
C ASN A 32 -9.43 -13.41 14.20
N ASP A 33 -8.35 -13.18 14.97
CA ASP A 33 -8.17 -13.79 16.29
C ASP A 33 -8.85 -12.95 17.37
N GLU A 34 -9.92 -13.48 17.98
CA GLU A 34 -10.70 -12.79 19.01
C GLU A 34 -9.87 -12.33 20.23
N THR A 35 -8.85 -13.10 20.62
CA THR A 35 -7.98 -12.74 21.75
C THR A 35 -7.11 -11.57 21.38
N VAL A 36 -6.58 -11.55 20.15
CA VAL A 36 -5.81 -10.41 19.65
C VAL A 36 -6.67 -9.16 19.55
N ARG A 37 -7.87 -9.28 18.97
CA ARG A 37 -8.80 -8.14 18.75
C ARG A 37 -9.17 -7.44 20.06
N LYS A 38 -9.37 -8.19 21.16
CA LYS A 38 -9.65 -7.62 22.50
C LYS A 38 -8.56 -6.66 23.00
N GLY A 39 -7.32 -6.84 22.55
CA GLY A 39 -6.20 -5.97 22.92
C GLY A 39 -6.12 -4.67 22.11
N VAL A 40 -6.96 -4.48 21.09
CA VAL A 40 -6.98 -3.25 20.28
C VAL A 40 -7.88 -2.23 20.95
N LYS A 41 -7.34 -1.03 21.22
CA LYS A 41 -8.06 0.01 21.98
C LYS A 41 -9.23 0.62 21.20
N ASN A 42 -9.09 0.78 19.89
CA ASN A 42 -10.13 1.34 19.02
C ASN A 42 -10.73 0.24 18.14
N GLN A 43 -11.90 -0.27 18.56
CA GLN A 43 -12.59 -1.35 17.83
C GLN A 43 -13.20 -0.87 16.51
N GLU A 44 -13.71 0.36 16.45
CA GLU A 44 -14.27 0.92 15.21
C GLU A 44 -13.21 1.05 14.11
N TRP A 45 -12.00 1.49 14.48
CA TRP A 45 -10.85 1.51 13.59
C TRP A 45 -10.48 0.10 13.10
N LEU A 46 -10.47 -0.88 14.01
CA LEU A 46 -10.14 -2.27 13.66
C LEU A 46 -11.16 -2.84 12.68
N ASP A 47 -12.44 -2.63 12.92
CA ASP A 47 -13.51 -3.09 12.03
C ASP A 47 -13.42 -2.41 10.66
N SER A 48 -13.08 -1.12 10.61
CA SER A 48 -12.82 -0.39 9.37
C SER A 48 -11.65 -0.99 8.58
N VAL A 49 -10.53 -1.27 9.25
CA VAL A 49 -9.36 -1.92 8.65
C VAL A 49 -9.73 -3.30 8.07
N ILE A 50 -10.43 -4.12 8.85
CA ILE A 50 -10.84 -5.47 8.43
C ILE A 50 -11.78 -5.40 7.22
N ALA A 51 -12.72 -4.44 7.22
CA ALA A 51 -13.63 -4.23 6.10
C ALA A 51 -12.86 -3.77 4.84
N SER A 52 -11.96 -2.79 4.97
CA SER A 52 -11.14 -2.28 3.86
C SER A 52 -10.23 -3.36 3.28
N ALA A 53 -9.67 -4.25 4.11
CA ALA A 53 -8.79 -5.32 3.66
C ALA A 53 -9.43 -6.23 2.60
N LYS A 54 -10.76 -6.42 2.64
CA LYS A 54 -11.51 -7.26 1.68
C LYS A 54 -11.47 -6.75 0.24
N ILE A 55 -11.30 -5.45 0.06
CA ILE A 55 -11.25 -4.80 -1.26
C ILE A 55 -9.87 -4.18 -1.57
N SER A 56 -8.94 -4.28 -0.61
CA SER A 56 -7.61 -3.71 -0.76
C SER A 56 -6.85 -4.35 -1.92
N LYS A 57 -6.05 -3.54 -2.61
CA LYS A 57 -5.10 -3.97 -3.64
C LYS A 57 -3.72 -3.44 -3.26
N LEU A 58 -2.67 -4.00 -3.86
CA LEU A 58 -1.33 -3.44 -3.73
C LEU A 58 -1.37 -1.97 -4.17
N GLY A 59 -0.86 -1.08 -3.32
CA GLY A 59 -0.97 0.37 -3.53
C GLY A 59 -0.17 0.90 -4.72
N LEU A 60 0.69 0.08 -5.31
CA LEU A 60 1.46 0.42 -6.50
C LEU A 60 1.44 -0.71 -7.52
N PRO A 61 1.65 -0.38 -8.81
CA PRO A 61 1.98 -1.37 -9.82
C PRO A 61 3.25 -2.14 -9.45
N VAL A 62 3.25 -3.44 -9.73
CA VAL A 62 4.45 -4.27 -9.66
C VAL A 62 5.16 -4.18 -11.01
N ILE A 63 6.04 -3.20 -11.13
CA ILE A 63 6.80 -2.88 -12.34
C ILE A 63 8.21 -2.45 -11.92
N ILE A 64 9.19 -2.60 -12.81
CA ILE A 64 10.57 -2.20 -12.52
C ILE A 64 10.67 -0.67 -12.26
N PRO A 65 10.10 0.22 -13.09
CA PRO A 65 10.25 1.67 -12.95
C PRO A 65 9.14 2.29 -12.09
N VAL A 66 8.86 1.70 -10.92
CA VAL A 66 7.77 2.17 -10.04
C VAL A 66 8.04 3.56 -9.44
N ALA A 67 9.31 3.95 -9.32
CA ALA A 67 9.71 5.28 -8.85
C ALA A 67 9.36 6.34 -9.90
N GLU A 68 9.77 6.12 -11.15
CA GLU A 68 9.47 7.01 -12.27
C GLU A 68 7.96 7.12 -12.52
N PHE A 69 7.23 6.01 -12.36
CA PHE A 69 5.77 6.03 -12.38
C PHE A 69 5.20 7.01 -11.35
N ARG A 70 5.66 6.91 -10.09
CA ARG A 70 5.19 7.78 -9.00
C ARG A 70 5.52 9.24 -9.26
N ASP A 71 6.70 9.53 -9.78
CA ASP A 71 7.14 10.90 -10.03
C ASP A 71 6.30 11.56 -11.13
N LEU A 72 6.10 10.87 -12.26
CA LEU A 72 5.33 11.42 -13.40
C LEU A 72 3.85 11.57 -13.08
N VAL A 73 3.23 10.55 -12.49
CA VAL A 73 1.82 10.61 -12.09
C VAL A 73 1.63 11.61 -10.95
N GLY A 74 2.56 11.66 -9.99
CA GLY A 74 2.55 12.63 -8.89
C GLY A 74 2.60 14.07 -9.39
N ALA A 75 3.48 14.38 -10.34
CA ALA A 75 3.55 15.70 -10.96
C ALA A 75 2.23 16.08 -11.66
N GLY A 76 1.60 15.13 -12.37
CA GLY A 76 0.29 15.34 -13.00
C GLY A 76 -0.80 15.65 -11.96
N ILE A 77 -0.84 14.90 -10.85
CA ILE A 77 -1.78 15.14 -9.75
C ILE A 77 -1.54 16.53 -9.11
N THR A 78 -0.30 16.92 -8.87
CA THR A 78 0.04 18.25 -8.34
C THR A 78 -0.43 19.36 -9.27
N ALA A 79 -0.26 19.21 -10.59
CA ALA A 79 -0.75 20.18 -11.57
C ALA A 79 -2.30 20.27 -11.55
N THR A 80 -2.99 19.12 -11.48
CA THR A 80 -4.45 19.09 -11.33
C THR A 80 -4.93 19.80 -10.07
N LEU A 81 -4.28 19.55 -8.92
CA LEU A 81 -4.58 20.23 -7.66
C LEU A 81 -4.32 21.75 -7.72
N SER A 82 -3.44 22.18 -8.63
CA SER A 82 -3.14 23.58 -8.90
C SER A 82 -4.07 24.22 -9.94
N GLY A 83 -5.10 23.51 -10.41
CA GLY A 83 -6.13 24.00 -11.33
C GLY A 83 -5.94 23.66 -12.80
N ALA A 84 -4.93 22.85 -13.16
CA ALA A 84 -4.79 22.35 -14.53
C ALA A 84 -5.87 21.29 -14.86
N ASP A 85 -6.19 21.13 -16.14
CA ASP A 85 -7.17 20.13 -16.60
C ASP A 85 -6.70 18.69 -16.28
N PRO A 86 -7.45 17.91 -15.49
CA PRO A 86 -7.06 16.56 -15.08
C PRO A 86 -6.81 15.62 -16.25
N ALA A 87 -7.67 15.67 -17.29
CA ALA A 87 -7.56 14.75 -18.42
C ALA A 87 -6.26 14.99 -19.20
N THR A 88 -5.93 16.26 -19.42
CA THR A 88 -4.70 16.68 -20.11
C THR A 88 -3.44 16.28 -19.33
N GLU A 89 -3.37 16.59 -18.03
CA GLU A 89 -2.17 16.30 -17.23
C GLU A 89 -1.96 14.79 -17.01
N LEU A 90 -3.02 14.02 -16.77
CA LEU A 90 -2.90 12.57 -16.63
C LEU A 90 -2.54 11.89 -17.95
N LYS A 91 -3.08 12.37 -19.08
CA LYS A 91 -2.68 11.88 -20.40
C LYS A 91 -1.19 12.14 -20.66
N LYS A 92 -0.73 13.35 -20.37
CA LYS A 92 0.68 13.74 -20.50
C LYS A 92 1.59 12.86 -19.64
N ALA A 93 1.25 12.65 -18.36
CA ALA A 93 2.01 11.76 -17.48
C ALA A 93 2.08 10.33 -18.03
N HIS A 94 0.96 9.83 -18.57
CA HIS A 94 0.90 8.50 -19.18
C HIS A 94 1.75 8.40 -20.45
N ASP A 95 1.68 9.38 -21.34
CA ASP A 95 2.48 9.43 -22.56
C ASP A 95 3.99 9.51 -22.27
N GLN A 96 4.37 10.25 -21.22
CA GLN A 96 5.76 10.34 -20.75
C GLN A 96 6.25 9.02 -20.13
N PHE A 97 5.39 8.33 -19.36
CA PHE A 97 5.78 7.11 -18.67
C PHE A 97 5.85 5.88 -19.59
N ARG A 98 4.98 5.81 -20.61
CA ARG A 98 4.88 4.68 -21.53
C ARG A 98 6.22 4.18 -22.09
N PRO A 99 7.09 5.02 -22.71
CA PRO A 99 8.36 4.54 -23.25
C PRO A 99 9.34 4.05 -22.16
N ILE A 100 9.23 4.55 -20.92
CA ILE A 100 10.04 4.08 -19.79
C ILE A 100 9.62 2.66 -19.42
N LEU A 101 8.32 2.44 -19.25
CA LEU A 101 7.76 1.12 -18.96
C LEU A 101 8.13 0.10 -20.05
N GLU A 102 7.87 0.44 -21.31
CA GLU A 102 8.17 -0.44 -22.45
C GLU A 102 9.66 -0.81 -22.55
N ARG A 103 10.56 0.10 -22.17
CA ARG A 103 11.99 -0.20 -22.14
C ARG A 103 12.36 -1.08 -20.95
N SER A 104 11.78 -0.84 -19.78
CA SER A 104 12.11 -1.55 -18.55
C SER A 104 11.63 -3.00 -18.53
N GLU A 105 10.48 -3.29 -19.14
CA GLU A 105 9.86 -4.62 -19.09
C GLU A 105 10.29 -5.54 -20.25
N LYS A 106 11.18 -5.06 -21.13
CA LYS A 106 11.85 -5.88 -22.15
C LYS A 106 12.92 -6.72 -21.47
N THR A 107 12.50 -7.85 -20.92
CA THR A 107 13.37 -8.93 -20.47
C THR A 107 13.30 -10.09 -21.45
#